data_AF-A0A8T4J6Q8-F1
#
_entry.id   AF-A0A8T4J6Q8-F1
#
_cell.length_a   1.000
_cell.length_b   1.000
_cell.length_c   1.000
_cell.angle_alpha   90.00
_cell.angle_beta   90.00
_cell.angle_gamma   90.00
#
_symmetry.space_group_name_H-M   'P 1'
#
loop_
_entity.id
_entity.type
_entity.pdbx_description
1 polymer ?
#
loop_
_entity_poly.entity_id
_entity_poly.type
_entity_poly.pdbx_seq_one_letter_code
_entity_poly.pdbx_strand_id
1 'polypeptide(L)'
;DGRWKVPSFEDVLKWAEREGRRRSRPVWLHSETKDPTYFRKQGLGLEKPLARLLRQYGRHKAHSPNFVQSFEPSSIEKLGELVDCPGVVLLSTAGSRPWDFVEAGDPRTVKDLI
;
A
#
# COMPACT_ATOMS: atom_id res chain seq x y z
N ASP A 1 -17.07 5.29 19.31
CA ASP A 1 -17.30 5.30 20.76
C ASP A 1 -16.04 4.97 21.58
N GLY A 2 -14.86 4.74 20.97
CA GLY A 2 -13.61 4.52 21.71
C GLY A 2 -13.49 3.13 22.37
N ARG A 3 -14.42 2.22 22.09
CA ARG A 3 -14.46 0.88 22.68
C ARG A 3 -13.25 0.01 22.30
N TRP A 4 -12.74 0.18 21.08
CA TRP A 4 -11.58 -0.54 20.56
C TRP A 4 -10.49 0.45 20.13
N LYS A 5 -9.25 0.15 20.49
CA LYS A 5 -8.09 0.93 20.04
C LYS A 5 -7.88 0.73 18.53
N VAL A 6 -7.65 1.82 17.81
CA VAL A 6 -7.23 1.75 16.40
C VAL A 6 -5.79 1.19 16.36
N PRO A 7 -5.55 0.06 15.68
CA PRO A 7 -4.21 -0.51 15.60
C PRO A 7 -3.33 0.34 14.70
N SER A 8 -2.04 0.42 15.03
CA SER A 8 -1.04 0.86 14.06
C SER A 8 -0.82 -0.23 13.01
N PHE A 9 -0.19 0.12 11.88
CA PHE A 9 0.21 -0.89 10.91
C PHE A 9 1.22 -1.90 11.51
N GLU A 10 2.09 -1.45 12.40
CA GLU A 10 3.03 -2.34 13.09
C GLU A 10 2.31 -3.38 13.96
N ASP A 11 1.22 -2.99 14.64
CA ASP A 11 0.40 -3.91 15.44
C ASP A 11 -0.21 -5.02 14.56
N VAL A 12 -0.62 -4.68 13.33
CA VAL A 12 -1.13 -5.65 12.34
C VAL A 12 -0.01 -6.58 11.87
N LEU A 13 1.21 -6.09 11.65
CA LEU A 13 2.35 -6.94 11.27
C LEU A 13 2.72 -7.93 12.38
N LYS A 14 2.79 -7.47 13.64
CA LYS A 14 3.01 -8.33 14.82
C LYS A 14 1.91 -9.37 14.98
N TRP A 15 0.65 -8.97 14.77
CA TRP A 15 -0.48 -9.89 14.78
C TRP A 15 -0.37 -10.95 13.67
N ALA A 16 -0.09 -10.55 12.44
CA ALA A 16 0.01 -11.45 11.29
C ALA A 16 1.11 -12.50 11.48
N GLU A 17 2.23 -12.10 12.07
CA GLU A 17 3.35 -13.00 12.39
C GLU A 17 2.98 -14.03 13.47
N ARG A 18 2.37 -13.58 14.58
CA ARG A 18 1.89 -14.46 15.66
C ARG A 18 0.86 -15.45 15.15
N GLU A 19 -0.11 -14.98 14.39
CA GLU A 19 -1.15 -15.83 13.81
C GLU A 19 -0.59 -16.79 12.77
N GLY A 20 0.42 -16.37 12.01
CA GLY A 20 1.12 -17.23 11.06
C GLY A 20 1.80 -18.41 11.74
N ARG A 21 2.51 -18.15 12.85
CA ARG A 21 3.11 -19.19 13.70
C ARG A 21 2.05 -20.14 14.26
N ARG A 22 0.99 -19.59 14.85
CA ARG A 22 -0.09 -20.38 15.48
C ARG A 22 -0.78 -21.33 14.50
N ARG A 23 -0.91 -20.92 13.24
CA ARG A 23 -1.57 -21.70 12.17
C ARG A 23 -0.59 -22.51 11.31
N SER A 24 0.71 -22.43 11.58
CA SER A 24 1.78 -22.98 10.72
C SER A 24 1.66 -22.59 9.24
N ARG A 25 1.10 -21.40 8.95
CA ARG A 25 0.94 -20.87 7.59
C ARG A 25 0.93 -19.33 7.61
N PRO A 26 1.67 -18.63 6.74
CA PRO A 26 1.71 -17.18 6.72
C PRO A 26 0.32 -16.54 6.53
N VAL A 27 0.06 -15.44 7.24
CA VAL A 27 -1.09 -14.57 6.99
C VAL A 27 -0.71 -13.55 5.92
N TRP A 28 -1.36 -13.59 4.76
CA TRP A 28 -1.13 -12.60 3.72
C TRP A 28 -1.84 -11.29 4.05
N LEU A 29 -1.16 -10.16 3.80
CA LEU A 29 -1.72 -8.82 4.00
C LEU A 29 -1.84 -8.09 2.66
N HIS A 30 -2.94 -7.36 2.48
CA HIS A 30 -3.15 -6.46 1.35
C HIS A 30 -3.20 -5.03 1.90
N SER A 31 -2.09 -4.30 1.78
CA SER A 31 -1.91 -3.01 2.45
C SER A 31 -2.08 -1.86 1.46
N GLU A 32 -3.06 -0.98 1.71
CA GLU A 32 -3.36 0.17 0.84
C GLU A 32 -2.64 1.44 1.34
N THR A 33 -1.95 2.16 0.45
CA THR A 33 -1.59 3.57 0.68
C THR A 33 -2.79 4.44 0.32
N LYS A 34 -3.37 5.10 1.32
CA LYS A 34 -4.54 5.97 1.14
C LYS A 34 -4.11 7.41 0.85
N ASP A 35 -4.61 7.96 -0.26
CA ASP A 35 -4.37 9.33 -0.71
C ASP A 35 -2.88 9.77 -0.66
N PRO A 36 -1.95 8.99 -1.25
CA PRO A 36 -0.52 9.25 -1.09
C PRO A 36 -0.09 10.62 -1.66
N THR A 37 -0.73 11.15 -2.70
CA THR A 37 -0.47 12.52 -3.16
C THR A 37 -0.77 13.57 -2.09
N TYR A 38 -1.88 13.42 -1.34
CA TYR A 38 -2.23 14.33 -0.26
C TYR A 38 -1.13 14.36 0.82
N PHE A 39 -0.73 13.18 1.31
CA PHE A 39 0.30 13.10 2.36
C PHE A 39 1.67 13.57 1.89
N ARG A 40 2.06 13.29 0.63
CA ARG A 40 3.30 13.83 0.05
C ARG A 40 3.33 15.35 0.04
N LYS A 41 2.22 16.01 -0.30
CA LYS A 41 2.10 17.49 -0.26
C LYS A 41 2.31 18.08 1.14
N GLN A 42 1.94 17.32 2.17
CA GLN A 42 2.13 17.72 3.57
C GLN A 42 3.53 17.36 4.12
N GLY A 43 4.44 16.82 3.28
CA GLY A 43 5.75 16.33 3.72
C GLY A 43 5.70 14.99 4.47
N LEU A 44 4.56 14.28 4.42
CA LEU A 44 4.27 13.05 5.15
C LEU A 44 4.19 11.82 4.22
N GLY A 45 5.02 11.76 3.17
CA GLY A 45 4.95 10.69 2.16
C GLY A 45 4.93 9.28 2.75
N LEU A 46 4.01 8.44 2.26
CA LEU A 46 3.68 7.14 2.86
C LEU A 46 4.60 6.00 2.42
N GLU A 47 5.16 6.06 1.21
CA GLU A 47 5.83 4.93 0.56
C GLU A 47 7.12 4.54 1.30
N LYS A 48 7.97 5.51 1.64
CA LYS A 48 9.23 5.28 2.37
C LYS A 48 9.01 4.68 3.78
N PRO A 49 8.14 5.23 4.65
CA PRO A 49 7.90 4.63 5.96
C PRO A 49 7.23 3.25 5.85
N LEU A 50 6.31 3.05 4.90
CA LEU A 50 5.72 1.73 4.65
C LEU A 50 6.79 0.71 4.25
N ALA A 51 7.62 1.03 3.25
CA ALA A 51 8.70 0.16 2.79
C ALA A 51 9.70 -0.18 3.90
N ARG A 52 10.05 0.80 4.75
CA ARG A 52 10.91 0.58 5.92
C ARG A 52 10.32 -0.47 6.86
N LEU A 53 9.04 -0.34 7.18
CA LEU A 53 8.36 -1.28 8.09
C LEU A 53 8.25 -2.67 7.46
N LEU A 54 7.88 -2.76 6.17
CA LEU A 54 7.86 -4.05 5.46
C LEU A 54 9.24 -4.71 5.42
N ARG A 55 10.32 -3.93 5.29
CA ARG A 55 11.70 -4.43 5.36
C ARG A 55 12.04 -4.99 6.74
N GLN A 56 11.74 -4.23 7.79
CA GLN A 56 11.94 -4.63 9.19
C GLN A 56 11.22 -5.94 9.54
N TYR A 57 10.03 -6.17 8.97
CA TYR A 57 9.22 -7.36 9.22
C TYR A 57 9.39 -8.46 8.15
N GLY A 58 10.38 -8.38 7.27
CA GLY A 58 10.65 -9.41 6.25
C GLY A 58 9.53 -9.59 5.20
N ARG A 59 8.70 -8.56 5.01
CA ARG A 59 7.48 -8.57 4.18
C ARG A 59 7.62 -7.88 2.81
N HIS A 60 8.84 -7.56 2.42
CA HIS A 60 9.14 -6.72 1.25
C HIS A 60 9.62 -7.49 0.01
N LYS A 61 9.79 -8.81 0.06
CA LYS A 61 10.34 -9.60 -1.05
C LYS A 61 9.22 -10.10 -1.97
N ALA A 62 9.57 -10.49 -3.19
CA ALA A 62 8.63 -11.00 -4.22
C ALA A 62 7.69 -12.13 -3.75
N HIS A 63 8.15 -12.97 -2.82
CA HIS A 63 7.37 -14.08 -2.26
C HIS A 63 7.05 -13.92 -0.77
N SER A 64 7.31 -12.74 -0.20
CA SER A 64 6.87 -12.41 1.16
C SER A 64 5.34 -12.30 1.20
N PRO A 65 4.68 -12.59 2.33
CA PRO A 65 3.22 -12.69 2.42
C PRO A 65 2.52 -11.32 2.45
N ASN A 66 2.79 -10.45 1.49
CA ASN A 66 2.32 -9.07 1.45
C ASN A 66 2.07 -8.60 0.01
N PHE A 67 0.99 -7.88 -0.19
CA PHE A 67 0.73 -7.03 -1.35
C PHE A 67 0.69 -5.57 -0.89
N VAL A 68 1.19 -4.67 -1.73
CA VAL A 68 0.95 -3.24 -1.59
C VAL A 68 -0.01 -2.78 -2.68
N GLN A 69 -0.96 -1.91 -2.33
CA GLN A 69 -1.97 -1.45 -3.28
C GLN A 69 -2.25 0.05 -3.14
N SER A 70 -2.71 0.67 -4.22
CA SER A 70 -3.12 2.08 -4.22
C SER A 70 -4.06 2.37 -5.39
N PHE A 71 -4.94 3.36 -5.22
CA PHE A 71 -5.69 3.97 -6.34
C PHE A 71 -4.86 4.96 -7.16
N GLU A 72 -3.68 5.36 -6.66
CA GLU A 72 -2.76 6.27 -7.36
C GLU A 72 -1.58 5.44 -7.95
N PRO A 73 -1.52 5.24 -9.28
CA PRO A 73 -0.48 4.43 -9.93
C PRO A 73 0.94 4.87 -9.58
N SER A 74 1.19 6.18 -9.46
CA SER A 74 2.51 6.70 -9.09
C SER A 74 2.98 6.27 -7.71
N SER A 75 2.06 5.93 -6.79
CA SER A 75 2.42 5.36 -5.48
C SER A 75 2.93 3.93 -5.62
N ILE A 76 2.34 3.14 -6.51
CA ILE A 76 2.79 1.77 -6.79
C ILE A 76 4.13 1.76 -7.53
N GLU A 77 4.33 2.67 -8.49
CA GLU A 77 5.63 2.85 -9.15
C GLU A 77 6.73 3.17 -8.13
N LYS A 78 6.49 4.15 -7.23
CA LYS A 78 7.42 4.50 -6.15
C LYS A 78 7.68 3.34 -5.20
N LEU A 79 6.66 2.56 -4.85
CA LEU A 79 6.83 1.39 -4.00
C LEU A 79 7.63 0.28 -4.71
N GLY A 80 7.48 0.11 -6.02
CA GLY A 80 8.25 -0.82 -6.83
C GLY A 80 9.76 -0.53 -6.85
N GLU A 81 10.17 0.71 -6.61
CA GLU A 81 11.58 1.07 -6.41
C GLU A 81 12.10 0.73 -5.00
N LEU A 82 11.20 0.53 -4.02
CA LEU A 82 11.53 0.42 -2.59
C LEU A 82 11.36 -0.99 -2.03
N VAL A 83 10.50 -1.82 -2.63
CA VAL A 83 10.19 -3.20 -2.21
C VAL A 83 9.95 -4.07 -3.43
N ASP A 84 10.21 -5.37 -3.32
CA ASP A 84 9.98 -6.36 -4.38
C ASP A 84 8.63 -7.08 -4.22
N CYS A 85 7.89 -6.86 -3.13
CA CYS A 85 6.59 -7.50 -2.94
C CYS A 85 5.57 -6.99 -3.97
N PRO A 86 4.61 -7.84 -4.40
CA PRO A 86 3.76 -7.49 -5.53
C PRO A 86 2.93 -6.21 -5.29
N GLY A 87 2.97 -5.31 -6.27
CA GLY A 87 2.17 -4.10 -6.32
C GLY A 87 0.85 -4.32 -7.06
N VAL A 88 -0.23 -3.70 -6.58
CA VAL A 88 -1.57 -3.76 -7.17
C VAL A 88 -2.11 -2.35 -7.35
N VAL A 89 -2.40 -1.97 -8.59
CA VAL A 89 -3.13 -0.73 -8.87
C VAL A 89 -4.62 -1.02 -8.73
N LEU A 90 -5.29 -0.29 -7.83
CA LEU A 90 -6.73 -0.35 -7.65
C LEU A 90 -7.41 0.57 -8.68
N LEU A 91 -8.38 0.01 -9.40
CA LEU A 91 -9.10 0.72 -10.45
C LEU A 91 -10.49 1.11 -9.92
N SER A 92 -10.84 2.37 -10.10
CA SER A 92 -12.20 2.88 -9.87
C SER A 92 -13.04 2.68 -11.15
N THR A 93 -14.00 3.56 -11.43
CA THR A 93 -14.78 3.51 -12.67
C THR A 93 -13.93 3.94 -13.86
N ALA A 94 -14.17 3.35 -15.05
CA ALA A 94 -13.36 3.59 -16.25
C ALA A 94 -13.22 5.08 -16.62
N GLY A 95 -14.27 5.89 -16.42
CA GLY A 95 -14.25 7.33 -16.72
C GLY A 95 -13.65 8.22 -15.62
N SER A 96 -13.25 7.65 -14.49
CA SER A 96 -12.60 8.40 -13.41
C SER A 96 -11.11 8.62 -13.69
N ARG A 97 -10.53 9.63 -13.03
CA ARG A 97 -9.08 9.90 -13.07
C ARG A 97 -8.49 9.61 -11.69
N PRO A 98 -7.42 8.79 -11.58
CA PRO A 98 -6.62 8.70 -10.36
C PRO A 98 -6.22 10.09 -9.84
N TRP A 99 -6.15 10.26 -8.52
CA TRP A 99 -5.94 11.59 -7.95
C TRP A 99 -4.55 12.17 -8.28
N ASP A 100 -3.53 11.32 -8.38
CA ASP A 100 -2.21 11.72 -8.87
C ASP A 100 -2.24 12.19 -10.33
N PHE A 101 -3.12 11.64 -11.17
CA PHE A 101 -3.30 12.12 -12.53
C PHE A 101 -4.02 13.47 -12.57
N VAL A 102 -5.02 13.68 -11.70
CA VAL A 102 -5.66 14.99 -11.53
C VAL A 102 -4.62 16.03 -11.14
N GLU A 103 -3.81 15.73 -10.12
CA GLU A 103 -2.77 16.61 -9.61
C GLU A 103 -1.70 16.95 -10.65
N ALA A 104 -1.25 15.95 -11.43
CA ALA A 104 -0.23 16.14 -12.46
C ALA A 104 -0.77 16.78 -13.75
N GLY A 105 -2.09 17.01 -13.85
CA GLY A 105 -2.72 17.45 -15.10
C GLY A 105 -2.74 16.38 -16.20
N ASP A 106 -2.50 15.11 -15.86
CA ASP A 106 -2.48 13.99 -16.80
C ASP A 106 -3.90 13.65 -17.27
N PRO A 107 -4.21 13.76 -18.58
CA PRO A 107 -5.56 13.59 -19.09
C PRO A 107 -6.07 12.14 -19.07
N ARG A 108 -5.18 11.16 -18.84
CA ARG A 108 -5.55 9.73 -18.80
C ARG A 108 -6.58 9.46 -17.71
N THR A 109 -7.46 8.51 -18.00
CA THR A 109 -8.49 7.96 -17.12
C THR A 109 -8.12 6.54 -16.70
N VAL A 110 -8.89 5.95 -15.78
CA VAL A 110 -8.76 4.54 -15.40
C VAL A 110 -8.89 3.61 -16.61
N LYS A 111 -9.68 3.99 -17.63
CA LYS A 111 -9.79 3.22 -18.88
C LYS A 111 -8.46 3.07 -19.61
N ASP A 112 -7.59 4.08 -19.53
CA ASP A 112 -6.31 4.10 -20.22
C ASP A 112 -5.21 3.29 -19.50
N LEU A 113 -5.55 2.69 -18.35
CA LEU A 113 -4.67 1.81 -17.57
C LEU A 113 -4.88 0.32 -17.84
N ILE A 114 -5.86 -0.03 -18.69
CA ILE A 114 -6.29 -1.41 -18.99
C ILE A 114 -5.99 -1.77 -20.44
#